data_AF-A0A959KWD1-F1
#
_entry.id   AF-A0A959KWD1-F1
#
_cell.length_a   1.000
_cell.length_b   1.000
_cell.length_c   1.000
_cell.angle_alpha   90.00
_cell.angle_beta   90.00
_cell.angle_gamma   90.00
#
_symmetry.space_group_name_H-M   'P 1'
#
loop_
_entity.id
_entity.type
_entity.pdbx_description
1 polymer ?
#
loop_
_entity_poly.entity_id
_entity_poly.type
_entity_poly.pdbx_seq_one_letter_code
_entity_poly.pdbx_strand_id
1 'polypeptide(L)'
;RISIGINVRERDVASLVTEIRGTLDQSLALPAGYSIKYGGQFENLEAARKRLVVAVPVALALIFLLLYFTFGKLKYALMIFSAVPLSAIGGILALWLRGMPFSISAGVGFIALFGVAVLNGIVLISHFNRMRYEEGYTDIREVVLDGGLTRLRPVIMTATVAALGFLPMALSSTNGAEVQKPLATVVIGGLITATLLTLIVLPVLYWLVNRNLKRPDLPMAGPAATIVLLLAAVGLQAQTPLSMEKVRQDALTNHPWLANSSLQVESAEWEERGARRVPSTNFGVEWGQINTDLLDYRFTIEQGLGNRAANRQRTVVAQTNRQLSVAERDLLLRQIGSRVQLAYLAWNYQYRRLALLREQLAAQQELRDKTNRLRTAGAIDQLEWNLVESKWLEMQRRTTSAALEERAGFSRLRREAYLPATEGAFPSDSLLPFDLPVGNVEVAWELLAPFQTEQQLAIAKSDLLKKELRPEWSVGYFNQSIRPDYLFQGGLIGLSWPIWQKAQQAQIERARLEGAIAQ
;
A
#
# COMPACT_ATOMS: atom_id res chain seq x y z
N ARG A 1 1.95 20.47 17.13
CA ARG A 1 2.94 19.74 16.30
C ARG A 1 4.18 19.56 17.15
N ILE A 2 4.47 18.34 17.57
CA ILE A 2 5.71 18.02 18.30
C ILE A 2 6.74 17.62 17.24
N SER A 3 7.89 18.28 17.23
CA SER A 3 8.97 18.01 16.28
C SER A 3 10.16 17.44 17.04
N ILE A 4 10.59 16.24 16.67
CA ILE A 4 11.78 15.58 17.22
C ILE A 4 12.82 15.59 16.11
N GLY A 5 13.97 16.21 16.36
CA GLY A 5 15.10 16.25 15.42
C GLY A 5 16.13 15.17 15.74
N ILE A 6 16.55 14.42 14.72
CA ILE A 6 17.60 13.41 14.83
C ILE A 6 18.66 13.73 13.76
N ASN A 7 19.92 13.84 14.18
CA ASN A 7 21.05 13.98 13.26
C ASN A 7 21.63 12.61 12.98
N VAL A 8 21.82 12.29 11.71
CA VAL A 8 22.40 11.01 11.28
C VAL A 8 23.92 11.19 11.13
N ARG A 9 24.69 10.24 11.65
CA ARG A 9 26.15 10.15 11.45
C ARG A 9 26.47 8.74 10.94
N GLU A 10 27.29 8.65 9.90
CA GLU A 10 27.81 7.38 9.33
C GLU A 10 26.74 6.36 8.94
N ARG A 11 25.49 6.80 8.69
CA ARG A 11 24.36 5.93 8.35
C ARG A 11 23.47 6.57 7.29
N ASP A 12 22.86 5.74 6.45
CA ASP A 12 21.92 6.18 5.42
C ASP A 12 20.59 6.65 6.02
N VAL A 13 20.10 7.79 5.54
CA VAL A 13 18.86 8.44 6.01
C VAL A 13 17.64 7.58 5.73
N ALA A 14 17.58 6.89 4.57
CA ALA A 14 16.45 6.04 4.23
C ALA A 14 16.38 4.82 5.15
N SER A 15 17.51 4.14 5.35
CA SER A 15 17.63 2.96 6.21
C SER A 15 17.25 3.27 7.66
N LEU A 16 17.69 4.41 8.20
CA LEU A 16 17.32 4.85 9.55
C LEU A 16 15.80 5.09 9.68
N VAL A 17 15.20 5.79 8.71
CA VAL A 17 13.76 6.09 8.75
C VAL A 17 12.92 4.82 8.61
N THR A 18 13.38 3.84 7.82
CA THR A 18 12.71 2.54 7.71
C THR A 18 12.72 1.77 9.04
N GLU A 19 13.86 1.77 9.75
CA GLU A 19 13.95 1.16 11.07
C GLU A 19 13.07 1.89 12.10
N ILE A 20 13.15 3.22 12.17
CA ILE A 20 12.31 4.04 13.05
C ILE A 20 10.83 3.76 12.79
N ARG A 21 10.42 3.68 11.53
CA ARG A 21 9.04 3.35 11.16
C ARG A 21 8.65 1.97 11.67
N GLY A 22 9.49 0.95 11.43
CA GLY A 22 9.23 -0.41 11.92
C GLY A 22 9.11 -0.50 13.43
N THR A 23 10.00 0.16 14.18
CA THR A 23 9.97 0.16 15.64
C THR A 23 8.76 0.93 16.20
N LEU A 24 8.45 2.11 15.64
CA LEU A 24 7.34 2.94 16.11
C LEU A 24 5.98 2.33 15.78
N ASP A 25 5.82 1.70 14.61
CA ASP A 25 4.58 1.03 14.22
C ASP A 25 4.28 -0.18 15.13
N GLN A 26 5.30 -0.84 15.69
CA GLN A 26 5.14 -1.97 16.61
C GLN A 26 4.98 -1.56 18.07
N SER A 27 5.61 -0.46 18.49
CA SER A 27 5.78 -0.13 19.91
C SER A 27 4.93 1.06 20.38
N LEU A 28 4.37 1.86 19.47
CA LEU A 28 3.74 3.13 19.80
C LEU A 28 2.26 3.18 19.37
N ALA A 29 1.36 2.88 20.31
CA ALA A 29 -0.07 3.10 20.12
C ALA A 29 -0.41 4.60 20.32
N LEU A 30 -0.55 5.34 19.22
CA LEU A 30 -0.92 6.75 19.27
C LEU A 30 -2.44 6.94 19.48
N PRO A 31 -2.87 7.90 20.34
CA PRO A 31 -4.29 8.26 20.46
C PRO A 31 -4.88 8.77 19.15
N ALA A 32 -6.20 8.63 18.99
CA ALA A 32 -6.91 9.10 17.80
C ALA A 32 -6.64 10.59 17.52
N GLY A 33 -6.27 10.91 16.27
CA GLY A 33 -5.95 12.27 15.83
C GLY A 33 -4.46 12.61 15.74
N TYR A 34 -3.58 11.77 16.31
CA TYR A 34 -2.13 11.94 16.19
C TYR A 34 -1.57 11.12 15.01
N SER A 35 -0.66 11.72 14.24
CA SER A 35 0.02 11.05 13.14
C SER A 35 1.50 11.42 13.12
N ILE A 36 2.34 10.45 12.75
CA ILE A 36 3.78 10.64 12.60
C ILE A 36 4.06 11.02 11.15
N LYS A 37 4.75 12.14 10.94
CA LYS A 37 5.26 12.54 9.62
C LYS A 37 6.77 12.69 9.70
N TYR A 38 7.46 12.00 8.79
CA TYR A 38 8.90 12.11 8.60
C TYR A 38 9.19 13.26 7.64
N GLY A 39 10.00 14.23 8.07
CA GLY A 39 10.33 15.43 7.28
C GLY A 39 11.84 15.64 7.16
N GLY A 40 12.25 16.76 6.57
CA GLY A 40 13.67 17.15 6.49
C GLY A 40 14.42 16.43 5.36
N GLN A 41 15.61 15.88 5.64
CA GLN A 41 16.45 15.24 4.62
C GLN A 41 15.77 14.03 3.94
N PHE A 42 14.94 13.29 4.68
CA PHE A 42 14.19 12.16 4.12
C PHE A 42 13.10 12.60 3.13
N GLU A 43 12.38 13.68 3.43
CA GLU A 43 11.38 14.27 2.52
C GLU A 43 12.05 14.77 1.23
N ASN A 44 13.22 15.40 1.35
CA ASN A 44 14.04 15.80 0.20
C ASN A 44 14.50 14.58 -0.62
N LEU A 45 14.86 13.48 0.04
CA LEU A 45 15.24 12.21 -0.60
C LEU A 45 14.07 11.60 -1.36
N GLU A 46 12.88 11.54 -0.76
CA GLU A 46 11.67 11.04 -1.44
C GLU A 46 11.28 11.91 -2.64
N ALA A 47 11.31 13.24 -2.50
CA ALA A 47 11.01 14.17 -3.58
C ALA A 47 12.01 14.00 -4.75
N ALA A 48 13.30 13.86 -4.45
CA ALA A 48 14.33 13.65 -5.46
C ALA A 48 14.23 12.25 -6.11
N ARG A 49 13.92 11.20 -5.35
CA ARG A 49 13.67 9.85 -5.90
C ARG A 49 12.51 9.88 -6.90
N LYS A 50 11.39 10.53 -6.57
CA LYS A 50 10.25 10.70 -7.49
C LYS A 50 10.65 11.38 -8.79
N ARG A 51 11.50 12.42 -8.72
CA ARG A 51 12.03 13.09 -9.91
C ARG A 51 12.92 12.17 -10.75
N LEU A 52 13.81 11.40 -10.13
CA LEU A 52 14.73 10.49 -10.84
C LEU A 52 13.99 9.36 -11.55
N VAL A 53 12.93 8.81 -10.95
CA VAL A 53 12.08 7.77 -11.56
C VAL A 53 11.48 8.26 -12.89
N VAL A 54 11.24 9.56 -13.04
CA VAL A 54 10.75 10.16 -14.30
C VAL A 54 11.91 10.62 -15.19
N ALA A 55 12.92 11.27 -14.62
CA ALA A 55 14.01 11.88 -15.37
C ALA A 55 14.89 10.85 -16.11
N VAL A 56 15.19 9.70 -15.49
CA VAL A 56 16.05 8.67 -16.11
C VAL A 56 15.38 8.06 -17.36
N PRO A 57 14.11 7.61 -17.32
CA PRO A 57 13.41 7.16 -18.53
C PRO A 57 13.30 8.22 -19.63
N VAL A 58 13.01 9.48 -19.27
CA VAL A 58 12.93 10.57 -20.24
C VAL A 58 14.29 10.80 -20.91
N ALA A 59 15.39 10.82 -20.15
CA ALA A 59 16.73 10.94 -20.70
C ALA A 59 17.08 9.79 -21.65
N LEU A 60 16.76 8.55 -21.28
CA LEU A 60 16.98 7.37 -22.13
C LEU A 60 16.15 7.43 -23.42
N ALA A 61 14.90 7.87 -23.34
CA ALA A 61 14.04 8.06 -24.51
C ALA A 61 14.61 9.13 -25.46
N LEU A 62 15.08 10.26 -24.92
CA LEU A 62 15.72 11.32 -25.71
C LEU A 62 17.02 10.83 -26.35
N ILE A 63 17.87 10.10 -25.62
CA ILE A 63 19.09 9.49 -26.16
C ILE A 63 18.76 8.55 -27.32
N PHE A 64 17.76 7.67 -27.15
CA PHE A 64 17.34 6.75 -28.20
C PHE A 64 16.81 7.48 -29.44
N LEU A 65 15.98 8.51 -29.25
CA LEU A 65 15.43 9.31 -30.32
C LEU A 65 16.51 10.06 -31.10
N LEU A 66 17.50 10.63 -30.40
CA LEU A 66 18.67 11.24 -31.03
C LEU A 66 19.49 10.22 -31.82
N LEU A 67 19.68 9.00 -31.31
CA LEU A 67 20.34 7.91 -32.04
C LEU A 67 19.57 7.52 -33.30
N TYR A 68 18.24 7.42 -33.22
CA TYR A 68 17.40 7.12 -34.37
C TYR A 68 17.54 8.18 -35.47
N PHE A 69 17.49 9.47 -35.10
CA PHE A 69 17.68 10.56 -36.06
C PHE A 69 19.11 10.64 -36.61
N THR A 70 20.12 10.31 -35.80
CA THR A 70 21.52 10.35 -36.24
C THR A 70 21.83 9.30 -37.31
N PHE A 71 21.31 8.06 -37.16
CA PHE A 71 21.63 6.96 -38.07
C PHE A 71 20.56 6.67 -39.12
N GLY A 72 19.35 7.23 -38.98
CA GLY A 72 18.20 7.00 -39.87
C GLY A 72 17.72 5.54 -39.95
N LYS A 73 18.33 4.62 -39.19
CA LYS A 73 18.04 3.19 -39.22
C LYS A 73 17.94 2.64 -37.80
N LEU A 74 16.75 2.13 -37.47
CA LEU A 74 16.41 1.59 -36.15
C LEU A 74 17.39 0.52 -35.66
N LYS A 75 17.92 -0.31 -36.57
CA LYS A 75 18.90 -1.35 -36.26
C LYS A 75 20.17 -0.82 -35.61
N TYR A 76 20.70 0.32 -36.07
CA TYR A 76 21.93 0.91 -35.53
C TYR A 76 21.66 1.62 -34.20
N ALA A 77 20.52 2.30 -34.10
CA ALA A 77 20.09 2.91 -32.84
C ALA A 77 19.95 1.86 -31.73
N LEU A 78 19.29 0.73 -32.00
CA LEU A 78 19.13 -0.37 -31.03
C LEU A 78 20.47 -1.02 -30.64
N MET A 79 21.37 -1.22 -31.61
CA MET A 79 22.69 -1.77 -31.31
C MET A 79 23.50 -0.86 -30.39
N ILE A 80 23.52 0.44 -30.65
CA ILE A 80 24.23 1.40 -29.79
C ILE A 80 23.54 1.50 -28.43
N PHE A 81 22.21 1.51 -28.41
CA PHE A 81 21.42 1.56 -27.18
C PHE A 81 21.64 0.32 -26.29
N SER A 82 22.01 -0.83 -26.85
CA SER A 82 22.39 -2.02 -26.07
C SER A 82 23.60 -1.79 -25.15
N ALA A 83 24.45 -0.78 -25.42
CA ALA A 83 25.56 -0.41 -24.56
C ALA A 83 25.11 0.20 -23.22
N VAL A 84 23.91 0.79 -23.17
CA VAL A 84 23.34 1.43 -21.96
C VAL A 84 23.17 0.42 -20.81
N PRO A 85 22.40 -0.67 -20.94
CA PRO A 85 22.27 -1.64 -19.86
C PRO A 85 23.60 -2.34 -19.52
N LEU A 86 24.46 -2.57 -20.51
CA LEU A 86 25.80 -3.15 -20.28
C LEU A 86 26.66 -2.23 -19.40
N SER A 87 26.60 -0.91 -19.61
CA SER A 87 27.28 0.06 -18.76
C SER A 87 26.72 0.09 -17.34
N ALA A 88 25.39 -0.07 -17.19
CA ALA A 88 24.74 -0.03 -15.89
C ALA A 88 25.22 -1.14 -14.95
N ILE A 89 25.48 -2.35 -15.49
CA ILE A 89 25.98 -3.50 -14.72
C ILE A 89 27.27 -3.13 -13.97
N GLY A 90 28.22 -2.49 -14.66
CA GLY A 90 29.48 -2.05 -14.06
C GLY A 90 29.31 -0.98 -12.97
N GLY A 91 28.41 -0.03 -13.20
CA GLY A 91 28.12 1.03 -12.23
C GLY A 91 27.47 0.49 -10.95
N ILE A 92 26.50 -0.43 -11.09
CA ILE A 92 25.84 -1.08 -9.95
C ILE A 92 26.85 -1.94 -9.17
N LEU A 93 27.66 -2.72 -9.88
CA LEU A 93 28.66 -3.59 -9.28
C LEU A 93 29.72 -2.77 -8.51
N ALA A 94 30.15 -1.63 -9.04
CA ALA A 94 31.10 -0.76 -8.35
C ALA A 94 30.52 -0.10 -7.08
N LEU A 95 29.24 0.30 -7.09
CA LEU A 95 28.57 0.78 -5.88
C LEU A 95 28.50 -0.32 -4.81
N TRP A 96 28.11 -1.53 -5.23
CA TRP A 96 27.97 -2.67 -4.33
C TRP A 96 29.31 -3.07 -3.71
N LEU A 97 30.37 -3.18 -4.51
CA LEU A 97 31.72 -3.49 -4.01
C LEU A 97 32.25 -2.45 -3.02
N ARG A 98 31.84 -1.18 -3.14
CA ARG A 98 32.24 -0.11 -2.21
C ARG A 98 31.26 0.09 -1.05
N GLY A 99 30.23 -0.75 -0.94
CA GLY A 99 29.21 -0.65 0.11
C GLY A 99 28.42 0.66 0.07
N MET A 100 28.32 1.32 -1.09
CA MET A 100 27.62 2.59 -1.22
C MET A 100 26.17 2.35 -1.68
N PRO A 101 25.16 2.87 -0.95
CA PRO A 101 23.77 2.75 -1.38
C PRO A 101 23.52 3.58 -2.65
N PHE A 102 22.45 3.24 -3.37
CA PHE A 102 22.00 4.02 -4.50
C PHE A 102 21.51 5.39 -4.04
N SER A 103 22.29 6.43 -4.33
CA SER A 103 21.97 7.83 -3.97
C SER A 103 21.51 8.63 -5.20
N ILE A 104 20.99 9.84 -4.97
CA ILE A 104 20.59 10.75 -6.05
C ILE A 104 21.78 11.06 -6.96
N SER A 105 22.95 11.29 -6.37
CA SER A 105 24.19 11.52 -7.11
C SER A 105 24.61 10.32 -7.92
N ALA A 106 24.41 9.09 -7.41
CA ALA A 106 24.63 7.89 -8.20
C ALA A 106 23.68 7.85 -9.42
N GLY A 107 22.41 8.22 -9.25
CA GLY A 107 21.43 8.33 -10.34
C GLY A 107 21.84 9.31 -11.45
N VAL A 108 22.34 10.50 -11.09
CA VAL A 108 22.92 11.45 -12.05
C VAL A 108 24.15 10.85 -12.75
N GLY A 109 24.94 10.07 -12.01
CA GLY A 109 26.11 9.36 -12.53
C GLY A 109 25.76 8.34 -13.60
N PHE A 110 24.65 7.62 -13.43
CA PHE A 110 24.14 6.72 -14.46
C PHE A 110 23.72 7.47 -15.73
N ILE A 111 23.06 8.62 -15.62
CA ILE A 111 22.68 9.43 -16.79
C ILE A 111 23.95 9.87 -17.56
N ALA A 112 24.97 10.34 -16.85
CA ALA A 112 26.24 10.72 -17.45
C ALA A 112 26.95 9.52 -18.10
N LEU A 113 26.98 8.38 -17.40
CA LEU A 113 27.54 7.13 -17.90
C LEU A 113 26.85 6.66 -19.19
N PHE A 114 25.52 6.73 -19.26
CA PHE A 114 24.77 6.35 -20.46
C PHE A 114 25.16 7.19 -21.67
N GLY A 115 25.32 8.51 -21.48
CA GLY A 115 25.79 9.40 -22.55
C GLY A 115 27.18 9.02 -23.07
N VAL A 116 28.13 8.73 -22.17
CA VAL A 116 29.49 8.34 -22.57
C VAL A 116 29.52 6.95 -23.22
N ALA A 117 28.77 5.99 -22.69
CA ALA A 117 28.66 4.65 -23.27
C ALA A 117 28.07 4.70 -24.69
N VAL A 118 27.08 5.56 -24.90
CA VAL A 118 26.47 5.78 -26.21
C VAL A 118 27.46 6.46 -27.16
N LEU A 119 28.22 7.46 -26.72
CA LEU A 119 29.24 8.11 -27.55
C LEU A 119 30.28 7.10 -28.08
N ASN A 120 30.77 6.21 -27.22
CA ASN A 120 31.69 5.15 -27.62
C ASN A 120 31.06 4.23 -28.68
N GLY A 121 29.78 3.87 -28.51
CA GLY A 121 29.04 3.07 -29.50
C GLY A 121 28.84 3.79 -30.84
N ILE A 122 28.52 5.09 -30.81
CA ILE A 122 28.38 5.93 -32.02
C ILE A 122 29.68 5.93 -32.81
N VAL A 123 30.82 6.21 -32.16
CA VAL A 123 32.12 6.31 -32.83
C VAL A 123 32.49 4.98 -33.51
N LEU A 124 32.23 3.84 -32.85
CA LEU A 124 32.55 2.52 -33.39
C LEU A 124 31.64 2.15 -34.57
N ILE A 125 30.32 2.34 -34.46
CA ILE A 125 29.37 2.01 -35.54
C ILE A 125 29.53 2.94 -36.74
N SER A 126 29.78 4.24 -36.51
CA SER A 126 30.07 5.18 -37.59
C SER A 126 31.33 4.76 -38.36
N HIS A 127 32.35 4.25 -37.66
CA HIS A 127 33.54 3.71 -38.33
C HIS A 127 33.23 2.47 -39.17
N PHE A 128 32.50 1.49 -38.63
CA PHE A 128 32.10 0.31 -39.39
C PHE A 128 31.23 0.65 -40.61
N ASN A 129 30.35 1.64 -40.48
CA ASN A 129 29.54 2.12 -41.60
C ASN A 129 30.41 2.83 -42.64
N ARG A 130 31.39 3.64 -42.22
CA ARG A 130 32.33 4.29 -43.14
C ARG A 130 33.13 3.27 -43.94
N MET A 131 33.74 2.29 -43.29
CA MET A 131 34.48 1.21 -43.96
C MET A 131 33.60 0.47 -44.97
N ARG A 132 32.34 0.20 -44.61
CA ARG A 132 31.41 -0.52 -45.48
C ARG A 132 30.89 0.30 -46.66
N TYR A 133 30.51 1.56 -46.44
CA TYR A 133 29.78 2.35 -47.43
C TYR A 133 30.67 3.32 -48.22
N GLU A 134 31.76 3.81 -47.63
CA GLU A 134 32.68 4.75 -48.27
C GLU A 134 33.96 4.06 -48.76
N GLU A 135 34.52 3.15 -47.96
CA GLU A 135 35.79 2.47 -48.27
C GLU A 135 35.57 1.14 -49.06
N GLY A 136 34.32 0.73 -49.27
CA GLY A 136 33.94 -0.36 -50.19
C GLY A 136 34.13 -1.78 -49.66
N TYR A 137 34.38 -1.98 -48.36
CA TYR A 137 34.55 -3.33 -47.79
C TYR A 137 33.27 -4.18 -47.92
N THR A 138 33.40 -5.37 -48.51
CA THR A 138 32.28 -6.27 -48.79
C THR A 138 32.11 -7.39 -47.75
N ASP A 139 33.20 -7.86 -47.13
CA ASP A 139 33.12 -8.81 -46.02
C ASP A 139 32.89 -8.09 -44.68
N ILE A 140 31.76 -8.39 -44.05
CA ILE A 140 31.38 -7.80 -42.75
C ILE A 140 32.32 -8.30 -41.65
N ARG A 141 32.90 -9.50 -41.77
CA ARG A 141 33.88 -10.00 -40.79
C ARG A 141 35.14 -9.15 -40.81
N GLU A 142 35.63 -8.82 -42.00
CA GLU A 142 36.79 -7.96 -42.21
C GLU A 142 36.55 -6.56 -41.63
N VAL A 143 35.38 -5.95 -41.93
CA VAL A 143 34.98 -4.65 -41.34
C VAL A 143 35.01 -4.66 -39.82
N VAL A 144 34.53 -5.74 -39.19
CA VAL A 144 34.44 -5.84 -37.74
C VAL A 144 35.80 -6.08 -37.09
N LEU A 145 36.65 -6.92 -37.69
CA LEU A 145 38.00 -7.22 -37.20
C LEU A 145 38.92 -6.00 -37.37
N ASP A 146 39.07 -5.50 -38.58
CA ASP A 146 39.99 -4.40 -38.89
C ASP A 146 39.51 -3.07 -38.29
N GLY A 147 38.20 -2.82 -38.39
CA GLY A 147 37.59 -1.65 -37.76
C GLY A 147 37.67 -1.69 -36.24
N GLY A 148 37.55 -2.87 -35.64
CA GLY A 148 37.68 -3.09 -34.19
C GLY A 148 39.12 -2.85 -33.73
N LEU A 149 40.11 -3.43 -34.42
CA LEU A 149 41.54 -3.25 -34.13
C LEU A 149 41.97 -1.79 -34.25
N THR A 150 41.49 -1.09 -35.28
CA THR A 150 41.82 0.33 -35.50
C THR A 150 41.22 1.23 -34.42
N ARG A 151 40.05 0.87 -33.87
CA ARG A 151 39.33 1.67 -32.85
C ARG A 151 39.62 1.25 -31.42
N LEU A 152 40.29 0.12 -31.20
CA LEU A 152 40.65 -0.37 -29.87
C LEU A 152 41.45 0.67 -29.06
N ARG A 153 42.53 1.21 -29.64
CA ARG A 153 43.40 2.17 -28.93
C ARG A 153 42.67 3.48 -28.61
N PRO A 154 41.99 4.15 -29.56
CA PRO A 154 41.24 5.37 -29.25
C PRO A 154 40.16 5.17 -28.18
N VAL A 155 39.40 4.08 -28.23
CA VAL A 155 38.31 3.81 -27.26
C VAL A 155 38.85 3.56 -25.86
N ILE A 156 39.96 2.82 -25.73
CA ILE A 156 40.62 2.61 -24.44
C ILE A 156 41.19 3.93 -23.91
N MET A 157 41.78 4.77 -24.77
CA MET A 157 42.31 6.07 -24.36
C MET A 157 41.22 6.97 -23.78
N THR A 158 40.08 7.13 -24.47
CA THR A 158 38.99 7.99 -23.98
C THR A 158 38.40 7.48 -22.67
N ALA A 159 38.22 6.15 -22.54
CA ALA A 159 37.72 5.54 -21.32
C ALA A 159 38.70 5.71 -20.15
N THR A 160 40.00 5.56 -20.39
CA THR A 160 41.04 5.70 -19.36
C THR A 160 41.15 7.15 -18.89
N VAL A 161 41.16 8.12 -19.81
CA VAL A 161 41.20 9.55 -19.48
C VAL A 161 39.97 9.95 -18.65
N ALA A 162 38.77 9.50 -19.05
CA ALA A 162 37.56 9.75 -18.29
C ALA A 162 37.62 9.11 -16.89
N ALA A 163 38.01 7.84 -16.79
CA ALA A 163 38.13 7.15 -15.51
C ALA A 163 39.14 7.82 -14.56
N LEU A 164 40.30 8.23 -15.08
CA LEU A 164 41.32 8.97 -14.32
C LEU A 164 40.82 10.35 -13.87
N GLY A 165 40.03 11.04 -14.70
CA GLY A 165 39.40 12.32 -14.33
C GLY A 165 38.42 12.21 -13.15
N PHE A 166 37.70 11.08 -13.05
CA PHE A 166 36.80 10.80 -11.92
C PHE A 166 37.50 10.19 -10.70
N LEU A 167 38.76 9.77 -10.82
CA LEU A 167 39.47 9.06 -9.74
C LEU A 167 39.65 9.91 -8.46
N PRO A 168 40.08 11.19 -8.51
CA PRO A 168 40.19 12.03 -7.31
C PRO A 168 38.84 12.21 -6.61
N MET A 169 37.77 12.37 -7.40
CA MET A 169 36.41 12.53 -6.94
C MET A 169 35.88 11.25 -6.24
N ALA A 170 36.28 10.09 -6.74
CA ALA A 170 35.92 8.80 -6.16
C ALA A 170 36.62 8.51 -4.82
N LEU A 171 37.79 9.10 -4.55
CA LEU A 171 38.63 8.85 -3.37
C LEU A 171 38.58 9.97 -2.31
N SER A 172 38.19 11.19 -2.69
CA SER A 172 38.13 12.36 -1.81
C SER A 172 37.32 12.10 -0.55
N SER A 173 37.81 12.49 0.63
CA SER A 173 37.07 12.38 1.91
C SER A 173 36.75 13.73 2.55
N THR A 174 36.82 14.80 1.77
CA THR A 174 36.52 16.18 2.21
C THR A 174 35.01 16.40 2.38
N ASN A 175 34.62 17.44 3.13
CA ASN A 175 33.23 17.88 3.24
C ASN A 175 32.58 18.04 1.85
N GLY A 176 31.39 17.45 1.66
CA GLY A 176 30.70 17.42 0.35
C GLY A 176 31.06 16.21 -0.53
N ALA A 177 32.04 15.39 -0.16
CA ALA A 177 32.39 14.17 -0.89
C ALA A 177 31.27 13.12 -0.89
N GLU A 178 30.32 13.19 0.04
CA GLU A 178 29.13 12.32 0.10
C GLU A 178 28.29 12.38 -1.18
N VAL A 179 28.26 13.53 -1.85
CA VAL A 179 27.56 13.71 -3.14
C VAL A 179 28.44 13.25 -4.29
N GLN A 180 29.76 13.35 -4.16
CA GLN A 180 30.69 13.17 -5.27
C GLN A 180 31.18 11.72 -5.44
N LYS A 181 31.45 11.01 -4.34
CA LYS A 181 31.92 9.61 -4.35
C LYS A 181 30.98 8.67 -5.11
N PRO A 182 29.65 8.68 -4.91
CA PRO A 182 28.76 7.76 -5.60
C PRO A 182 28.66 8.07 -7.09
N LEU A 183 28.66 9.37 -7.47
CA LEU A 183 28.67 9.83 -8.86
C LEU A 183 29.88 9.26 -9.62
N ALA A 184 31.08 9.49 -9.07
CA ALA A 184 32.33 9.07 -9.70
C ALA A 184 32.48 7.55 -9.74
N THR A 185 32.07 6.85 -8.67
CA THR A 185 32.14 5.38 -8.59
C THR A 185 31.34 4.70 -9.69
N VAL A 186 30.09 5.16 -9.91
CA VAL A 186 29.22 4.64 -10.96
C VAL A 186 29.83 4.84 -12.33
N VAL A 187 30.34 6.04 -12.61
CA VAL A 187 30.93 6.37 -13.91
C VAL A 187 32.17 5.53 -14.17
N ILE A 188 33.09 5.38 -13.20
CA ILE A 188 34.31 4.58 -13.37
C ILE A 188 33.98 3.10 -13.60
N GLY A 189 33.18 2.49 -12.72
CA GLY A 189 32.83 1.07 -12.84
C GLY A 189 32.03 0.77 -14.11
N GLY A 190 31.13 1.69 -14.45
CA GLY A 190 30.37 1.65 -15.69
C GLY A 190 31.23 1.78 -16.93
N LEU A 191 32.22 2.68 -16.94
CA LEU A 191 33.14 2.85 -18.08
C LEU A 191 34.00 1.62 -18.31
N ILE A 192 34.55 1.02 -17.25
CA ILE A 192 35.36 -0.20 -17.39
C ILE A 192 34.54 -1.30 -18.07
N THR A 193 33.32 -1.51 -17.57
CA THR A 193 32.43 -2.58 -18.05
C THR A 193 31.87 -2.25 -19.44
N ALA A 194 31.46 -1.01 -19.66
CA ALA A 194 30.96 -0.53 -20.95
C ALA A 194 32.04 -0.64 -22.03
N THR A 195 33.27 -0.22 -21.76
CA THR A 195 34.37 -0.28 -22.73
C THR A 195 34.71 -1.71 -23.10
N LEU A 196 34.84 -2.60 -22.12
CA LEU A 196 35.10 -4.02 -22.36
C LEU A 196 33.98 -4.67 -23.17
N LEU A 197 32.72 -4.44 -22.76
CA LEU A 197 31.57 -5.05 -23.40
C LEU A 197 31.26 -4.42 -24.77
N THR A 198 31.45 -3.12 -24.98
CA THR A 198 31.23 -2.49 -26.30
C THR A 198 32.25 -2.95 -27.33
N LEU A 199 33.52 -3.17 -26.96
CA LEU A 199 34.53 -3.69 -27.88
C LEU A 199 34.33 -5.17 -28.26
N ILE A 200 33.43 -5.89 -27.58
CA ILE A 200 33.12 -7.30 -27.88
C ILE A 200 31.70 -7.42 -28.46
N VAL A 201 30.71 -6.94 -27.71
CA VAL A 201 29.29 -7.11 -28.01
C VAL A 201 28.87 -6.31 -29.24
N LEU A 202 29.30 -5.05 -29.38
CA LEU A 202 28.91 -4.21 -30.52
C LEU A 202 29.43 -4.76 -31.86
N PRO A 203 30.72 -5.17 -31.97
CA PRO A 203 31.27 -5.92 -33.11
C PRO A 203 30.44 -7.16 -33.49
N VAL A 204 30.11 -8.00 -32.51
CA VAL A 204 29.32 -9.22 -32.72
C VAL A 204 27.90 -8.89 -33.19
N LEU A 205 27.26 -7.90 -32.57
CA LEU A 205 25.93 -7.44 -32.99
C LEU A 205 25.96 -6.85 -34.41
N TYR A 206 27.01 -6.11 -34.78
CA TYR A 206 27.15 -5.55 -36.11
C TYR A 206 27.29 -6.64 -37.16
N TRP A 207 28.08 -7.66 -36.88
CA TRP A 207 28.21 -8.83 -37.73
C TRP A 207 26.88 -9.57 -37.90
N LEU A 208 26.18 -9.84 -36.79
CA LEU A 208 24.93 -10.62 -36.78
C LEU A 208 23.79 -9.90 -37.50
N VAL A 209 23.66 -8.59 -37.32
CA VAL A 209 22.57 -7.79 -37.91
C VAL A 209 22.79 -7.57 -39.41
N ASN A 210 24.04 -7.52 -39.88
CA ASN A 210 24.35 -7.23 -41.27
C ASN A 210 24.65 -8.47 -42.12
N ARG A 211 24.88 -9.65 -41.52
CA ARG A 211 25.06 -10.91 -42.24
C ARG A 211 23.80 -11.23 -43.05
N ASN A 212 23.96 -11.48 -44.35
CA ASN A 212 22.89 -11.90 -45.27
C ASN A 212 22.36 -13.30 -44.93
N LEU A 213 21.67 -13.43 -43.80
CA LEU A 213 20.78 -14.55 -43.57
C LEU A 213 19.52 -14.28 -44.40
N LYS A 214 19.22 -15.15 -45.37
CA LYS A 214 17.87 -15.24 -45.95
C LYS A 214 16.91 -15.40 -44.78
N ARG A 215 16.22 -14.32 -44.42
CA ARG A 215 15.22 -14.36 -43.36
C ARG A 215 14.00 -15.07 -43.92
N PRO A 216 13.36 -16.00 -43.18
CA PRO A 216 11.96 -16.28 -43.43
C PRO A 216 11.19 -14.98 -43.17
N ASP A 217 10.18 -14.71 -44.00
CA ASP A 217 9.27 -13.58 -43.88
C ASP A 217 8.43 -13.70 -42.59
N LEU A 218 9.07 -13.41 -41.46
CA LEU A 218 8.38 -13.12 -40.21
C LEU A 218 8.15 -11.60 -40.19
N PRO A 219 6.91 -11.13 -40.07
CA PRO A 219 6.63 -9.70 -39.98
C PRO A 219 7.39 -9.12 -38.78
N MET A 220 8.42 -8.33 -39.07
CA MET A 220 9.30 -7.65 -38.09
C MET A 220 8.60 -6.60 -37.22
N ALA A 221 7.26 -6.55 -37.24
CA ALA A 221 6.49 -5.80 -36.28
C ALA A 221 6.54 -6.43 -34.87
N GLY A 222 6.86 -7.72 -34.74
CA GLY A 222 6.78 -8.47 -33.47
C GLY A 222 7.77 -8.02 -32.36
N PRO A 223 9.10 -8.12 -32.54
CA PRO A 223 10.05 -7.98 -31.42
C PRO A 223 10.35 -6.52 -31.03
N ALA A 224 10.25 -5.58 -31.97
CA ALA A 224 10.39 -4.15 -31.67
C ALA A 224 9.12 -3.61 -31.00
N ALA A 225 7.93 -4.06 -31.43
CA ALA A 225 6.70 -3.73 -30.74
C ALA A 225 6.65 -4.36 -29.35
N THR A 226 7.08 -5.61 -29.13
CA THR A 226 7.07 -6.19 -27.79
C THR A 226 8.02 -5.50 -26.82
N ILE A 227 9.20 -5.04 -27.25
CA ILE A 227 10.12 -4.28 -26.39
C ILE A 227 9.59 -2.86 -26.12
N VAL A 228 8.98 -2.21 -27.11
CA VAL A 228 8.28 -0.92 -26.91
C VAL A 228 7.03 -1.09 -26.05
N LEU A 229 6.31 -2.22 -26.16
CA LEU A 229 5.14 -2.56 -25.35
C LEU A 229 5.54 -2.92 -23.91
N LEU A 230 6.68 -3.61 -23.73
CA LEU A 230 7.27 -3.90 -22.41
C LEU A 230 7.81 -2.64 -21.74
N LEU A 231 8.39 -1.69 -22.49
CA LEU A 231 8.81 -0.39 -21.96
C LEU A 231 7.65 0.59 -21.76
N ALA A 232 6.59 0.52 -22.57
CA ALA A 232 5.35 1.27 -22.38
C ALA A 232 4.49 0.72 -21.23
N ALA A 233 4.57 -0.59 -20.94
CA ALA A 233 3.88 -1.23 -19.82
C ALA A 233 4.40 -0.78 -18.45
N VAL A 234 5.64 -0.28 -18.35
CA VAL A 234 6.19 0.26 -17.08
C VAL A 234 5.68 1.68 -16.79
N GLY A 235 5.07 2.37 -17.77
CA GLY A 235 4.55 3.73 -17.62
C GLY A 235 3.03 3.85 -17.65
N LEU A 236 2.31 2.80 -18.03
CA LEU A 236 0.86 2.77 -17.95
C LEU A 236 0.47 2.44 -16.50
N GLN A 237 0.58 3.43 -15.61
CA GLN A 237 -0.36 3.50 -14.51
C GLN A 237 -1.74 3.55 -15.16
N ALA A 238 -2.38 2.39 -15.23
CA ALA A 238 -3.72 2.25 -15.74
C ALA A 238 -4.60 3.21 -14.95
N GLN A 239 -5.12 4.23 -15.62
CA GLN A 239 -6.20 5.03 -15.09
C GLN A 239 -7.36 4.06 -14.91
N THR A 240 -7.57 3.57 -13.70
CA THR A 240 -8.64 2.61 -13.42
C THR A 240 -9.94 3.40 -13.29
N PRO A 241 -10.92 3.19 -14.19
CA PRO A 241 -12.26 3.72 -13.97
C PRO A 241 -12.83 3.10 -12.70
N LEU A 242 -13.28 3.95 -11.79
CA LEU A 242 -13.99 3.54 -10.58
C LEU A 242 -15.47 3.90 -10.74
N SER A 243 -16.32 2.89 -10.67
CA SER A 243 -17.77 3.06 -10.57
C SER A 243 -18.21 3.05 -9.11
N MET A 244 -19.31 3.73 -8.81
CA MET A 244 -19.87 3.80 -7.45
C MET A 244 -20.11 2.40 -6.89
N GLU A 245 -20.68 1.52 -7.71
CA GLU A 245 -21.05 0.16 -7.30
C GLU A 245 -19.81 -0.69 -7.00
N LYS A 246 -18.77 -0.57 -7.82
CA LYS A 246 -17.50 -1.26 -7.57
C LYS A 246 -16.85 -0.77 -6.28
N VAL A 247 -16.80 0.55 -6.07
CA VAL A 247 -16.24 1.13 -4.84
C VAL A 247 -17.03 0.69 -3.61
N ARG A 248 -18.36 0.62 -3.71
CA ARG A 248 -19.22 0.11 -2.65
C ARG A 248 -18.92 -1.36 -2.36
N GLN A 249 -18.81 -2.20 -3.39
CA GLN A 249 -18.51 -3.62 -3.23
C GLN A 249 -17.11 -3.85 -2.63
N ASP A 250 -16.10 -3.12 -3.12
CA ASP A 250 -14.73 -3.19 -2.62
C ASP A 250 -14.63 -2.72 -1.17
N ALA A 251 -15.41 -1.70 -0.78
CA ALA A 251 -15.52 -1.27 0.61
C ALA A 251 -16.19 -2.35 1.46
N LEU A 252 -17.32 -2.91 1.04
CA LEU A 252 -18.05 -3.90 1.82
C LEU A 252 -17.26 -5.21 2.03
N THR A 253 -16.35 -5.56 1.11
CA THR A 253 -15.50 -6.75 1.24
C THR A 253 -14.26 -6.51 2.10
N ASN A 254 -13.64 -5.33 2.01
CA ASN A 254 -12.34 -5.07 2.63
C ASN A 254 -12.38 -4.21 3.90
N HIS A 255 -13.54 -3.70 4.32
CA HIS A 255 -13.62 -2.75 5.43
C HIS A 255 -13.30 -3.41 6.81
N PRO A 256 -12.29 -2.92 7.56
CA PRO A 256 -11.88 -3.53 8.83
C PRO A 256 -12.98 -3.59 9.90
N TRP A 257 -13.81 -2.55 10.02
CA TRP A 257 -14.92 -2.58 10.99
C TRP A 257 -15.99 -3.61 10.67
N LEU A 258 -16.25 -3.92 9.38
CA LEU A 258 -17.15 -5.00 9.00
C LEU A 258 -16.56 -6.35 9.35
N ALA A 259 -15.26 -6.53 9.11
CA ALA A 259 -14.54 -7.74 9.53
C ALA A 259 -14.61 -7.93 11.06
N ASN A 260 -14.32 -6.89 11.84
CA ASN A 260 -14.42 -6.95 13.30
C ASN A 260 -15.84 -7.27 13.78
N SER A 261 -16.85 -6.66 13.16
CA SER A 261 -18.25 -6.92 13.50
C SER A 261 -18.68 -8.35 13.12
N SER A 262 -18.19 -8.89 12.00
CA SER A 262 -18.43 -10.29 11.64
C SER A 262 -17.78 -11.28 12.64
N LEU A 263 -16.59 -10.96 13.15
CA LEU A 263 -15.93 -11.74 14.21
C LEU A 263 -16.68 -11.64 15.55
N GLN A 264 -17.30 -10.49 15.85
CA GLN A 264 -18.17 -10.36 17.03
C GLN A 264 -19.41 -11.24 16.92
N VAL A 265 -20.03 -11.30 15.73
CA VAL A 265 -21.15 -12.23 15.46
C VAL A 265 -20.69 -13.68 15.64
N GLU A 266 -19.53 -14.05 15.10
CA GLU A 266 -18.98 -15.40 15.27
C GLU A 266 -18.68 -15.71 16.74
N SER A 267 -18.12 -14.76 17.49
CA SER A 267 -17.91 -14.90 18.94
C SER A 267 -19.23 -15.14 19.68
N ALA A 268 -20.28 -14.38 19.35
CA ALA A 268 -21.60 -14.54 19.94
C ALA A 268 -22.25 -15.90 19.57
N GLU A 269 -21.97 -16.45 18.38
CA GLU A 269 -22.38 -17.79 18.00
C GLU A 269 -21.71 -18.88 18.84
N TRP A 270 -20.41 -18.72 19.14
CA TRP A 270 -19.71 -19.63 20.05
C TRP A 270 -20.21 -19.51 21.49
N GLU A 271 -20.52 -18.30 21.94
CA GLU A 271 -21.19 -18.08 23.23
C GLU A 271 -22.56 -18.75 23.30
N GLU A 272 -23.35 -18.70 22.22
CA GLU A 272 -24.64 -19.39 22.12
C GLU A 272 -24.48 -20.90 22.27
N ARG A 273 -23.53 -21.50 21.54
CA ARG A 273 -23.22 -22.94 21.64
C ARG A 273 -22.73 -23.32 23.05
N GLY A 274 -21.95 -22.45 23.69
CA GLY A 274 -21.41 -22.63 25.05
C GLY A 274 -22.34 -22.16 26.18
N ALA A 275 -23.54 -21.67 25.88
CA ALA A 275 -24.40 -21.02 26.87
C ALA A 275 -24.87 -21.96 27.99
N ARG A 276 -25.05 -23.25 27.66
CA ARG A 276 -25.38 -24.28 28.65
C ARG A 276 -24.11 -24.67 29.40
N ARG A 277 -24.00 -24.20 30.64
CA ARG A 277 -22.89 -24.57 31.52
C ARG A 277 -23.32 -25.69 32.44
N VAL A 278 -22.72 -26.85 32.25
CA VAL A 278 -22.73 -27.92 33.24
C VAL A 278 -21.49 -27.73 34.10
N PRO A 279 -21.61 -27.60 35.43
CA PRO A 279 -20.46 -27.57 36.33
C PRO A 279 -19.50 -28.72 36.05
N SER A 280 -18.20 -28.47 36.18
CA SER A 280 -17.18 -29.51 36.04
C SER A 280 -17.41 -30.63 37.05
N THR A 281 -17.19 -31.87 36.62
CA THR A 281 -17.13 -33.02 37.53
C THR A 281 -15.94 -32.83 38.47
N ASN A 282 -16.20 -32.83 39.78
CA ASN A 282 -15.17 -32.73 40.79
C ASN A 282 -14.70 -34.13 41.19
N PHE A 283 -13.40 -34.38 41.09
CA PHE A 283 -12.76 -35.61 41.56
C PHE A 283 -11.87 -35.26 42.75
N GLY A 284 -12.21 -35.78 43.92
CA GLY A 284 -11.43 -35.61 45.13
C GLY A 284 -10.74 -36.91 45.53
N VAL A 285 -9.46 -36.82 45.89
CA VAL A 285 -8.73 -37.87 46.59
C VAL A 285 -8.14 -37.25 47.84
N GLU A 286 -8.48 -37.78 49.00
CA GLU A 286 -7.91 -37.41 50.28
C GLU A 286 -7.19 -38.64 50.84
N TRP A 287 -5.99 -38.44 51.39
CA TRP A 287 -5.21 -39.50 52.05
C TRP A 287 -4.70 -38.99 53.40
N GLY A 288 -4.64 -39.85 54.41
CA GLY A 288 -4.13 -39.52 55.75
C GLY A 288 -4.95 -40.12 56.89
N GLN A 289 -4.75 -39.64 58.10
CA GLN A 289 -5.50 -40.05 59.30
C GLN A 289 -6.86 -39.34 59.32
N ILE A 290 -7.82 -39.83 58.52
CA ILE A 290 -9.14 -39.17 58.35
C ILE A 290 -10.10 -39.61 59.44
N ASN A 291 -10.24 -40.92 59.68
CA ASN A 291 -11.15 -41.47 60.70
C ASN A 291 -10.42 -42.16 61.85
N THR A 292 -9.26 -42.77 61.57
CA THR A 292 -8.46 -43.51 62.55
C THR A 292 -7.03 -42.96 62.60
N ASP A 293 -6.27 -43.31 63.65
CA ASP A 293 -4.81 -43.08 63.73
C ASP A 293 -4.01 -43.83 62.65
N LEU A 294 -4.68 -44.69 61.87
CA LEU A 294 -4.14 -45.40 60.72
C LEU A 294 -4.27 -44.57 59.44
N LEU A 295 -3.47 -44.91 58.42
CA LEU A 295 -3.55 -44.23 57.13
C LEU A 295 -4.81 -44.69 56.39
N ASP A 296 -5.76 -43.77 56.26
CA ASP A 296 -7.02 -43.94 55.56
C ASP A 296 -7.00 -43.16 54.23
N TYR A 297 -7.92 -43.50 53.33
CA TYR A 297 -8.13 -42.77 52.07
C TYR A 297 -9.61 -42.53 51.82
N ARG A 298 -9.91 -41.46 51.08
CA ARG A 298 -11.25 -41.13 50.62
C ARG A 298 -11.21 -40.68 49.16
N PHE A 299 -12.10 -41.25 48.38
CA PHE A 299 -12.35 -40.89 46.99
C PHE A 299 -13.74 -40.30 46.87
N THR A 300 -13.86 -39.18 46.16
CA THR A 300 -15.14 -38.52 45.88
C THR A 300 -15.25 -38.19 44.39
N ILE A 301 -16.43 -38.46 43.83
CA ILE A 301 -16.85 -37.95 42.52
C ILE A 301 -18.10 -37.14 42.77
N GLU A 302 -18.11 -35.87 42.40
CA GLU A 302 -19.31 -35.03 42.49
C GLU A 302 -19.58 -34.37 41.14
N GLN A 303 -20.80 -34.55 40.63
CA GLN A 303 -21.29 -33.88 39.43
C GLN A 303 -22.34 -32.85 39.84
N GLY A 304 -22.01 -31.56 39.67
CA GLY A 304 -23.01 -30.51 39.72
C GLY A 304 -23.94 -30.61 38.52
N LEU A 305 -25.25 -30.78 38.74
CA LEU A 305 -26.27 -30.71 37.70
C LEU A 305 -26.65 -29.25 37.39
N GLY A 306 -26.28 -28.33 38.29
CA GLY A 306 -26.51 -26.89 38.18
C GLY A 306 -27.98 -26.51 38.16
N ASN A 307 -28.25 -25.25 37.84
CA ASN A 307 -29.61 -24.73 37.75
C ASN A 307 -30.18 -24.88 36.33
N ARG A 308 -31.11 -25.83 36.14
CA ARG A 308 -31.76 -26.08 34.83
C ARG A 308 -32.52 -24.86 34.29
N ALA A 309 -33.17 -24.08 35.16
CA ALA A 309 -33.92 -22.91 34.75
C ALA A 309 -33.00 -21.77 34.32
N ALA A 310 -31.91 -21.54 35.07
CA ALA A 310 -30.88 -20.58 34.71
C ALA A 310 -30.17 -21.00 33.42
N ASN A 311 -29.81 -22.27 33.24
CA ASN A 311 -29.16 -22.76 32.02
C ASN A 311 -30.03 -22.58 30.77
N ARG A 312 -31.35 -22.78 30.85
CA ARG A 312 -32.27 -22.44 29.75
C ARG A 312 -32.26 -20.94 29.44
N GLN A 313 -32.26 -20.11 30.48
CA GLN A 313 -32.23 -18.66 30.29
C GLN A 313 -30.88 -18.14 29.79
N ARG A 314 -29.76 -18.76 30.15
CA ARG A 314 -28.44 -18.45 29.59
C ARG A 314 -28.42 -18.64 28.08
N THR A 315 -29.06 -19.70 27.57
CA THR A 315 -29.24 -19.88 26.13
C THR A 315 -30.04 -18.75 25.51
N VAL A 316 -31.14 -18.31 26.13
CA VAL A 316 -31.93 -17.16 25.64
C VAL A 316 -31.09 -15.88 25.61
N VAL A 317 -30.35 -15.57 26.68
CA VAL A 317 -29.45 -14.41 26.75
C VAL A 317 -28.40 -14.46 25.64
N ALA A 318 -27.78 -15.61 25.42
CA ALA A 318 -26.77 -15.76 24.36
C ALA A 318 -27.38 -15.64 22.95
N GLN A 319 -28.60 -16.16 22.74
CA GLN A 319 -29.35 -15.98 21.50
C GLN A 319 -29.67 -14.52 21.22
N THR A 320 -30.18 -13.78 22.21
CA THR A 320 -30.46 -12.35 22.07
C THR A 320 -29.17 -11.55 21.88
N ASN A 321 -28.06 -11.93 22.52
CA ASN A 321 -26.76 -11.29 22.32
C ASN A 321 -26.29 -11.46 20.88
N ARG A 322 -26.42 -12.67 20.30
CA ARG A 322 -26.14 -12.91 18.89
C ARG A 322 -27.02 -12.07 17.97
N GLN A 323 -28.32 -11.99 18.24
CA GLN A 323 -29.25 -11.16 17.46
C GLN A 323 -28.83 -9.68 17.51
N LEU A 324 -28.38 -9.18 18.67
CA LEU A 324 -27.87 -7.83 18.81
C LEU A 324 -26.62 -7.62 17.93
N SER A 325 -25.63 -8.52 18.01
CA SER A 325 -24.42 -8.41 17.19
C SER A 325 -24.72 -8.46 15.69
N VAL A 326 -25.73 -9.23 15.25
CA VAL A 326 -26.18 -9.25 13.86
C VAL A 326 -26.83 -7.92 13.47
N ALA A 327 -27.72 -7.39 14.31
CA ALA A 327 -28.36 -6.10 14.06
C ALA A 327 -27.35 -4.94 13.99
N GLU A 328 -26.35 -4.93 14.87
CA GLU A 328 -25.25 -3.95 14.87
C GLU A 328 -24.41 -4.05 13.58
N ARG A 329 -24.08 -5.26 13.13
CA ARG A 329 -23.37 -5.49 11.88
C ARG A 329 -24.15 -4.95 10.68
N ASP A 330 -25.45 -5.22 10.63
CA ASP A 330 -26.31 -4.82 9.52
C ASP A 330 -26.52 -3.30 9.49
N LEU A 331 -26.61 -2.65 10.66
CA LEU A 331 -26.58 -1.20 10.78
C LEU A 331 -25.26 -0.62 10.25
N LEU A 332 -24.14 -1.22 10.64
CA LEU A 332 -22.80 -0.79 10.23
C LEU A 332 -22.58 -0.95 8.72
N LEU A 333 -23.10 -2.04 8.12
CA LEU A 333 -23.10 -2.27 6.67
C LEU A 333 -23.81 -1.12 5.94
N ARG A 334 -25.01 -0.73 6.39
CA ARG A 334 -25.78 0.37 5.80
C ARG A 334 -25.10 1.72 5.98
N GLN A 335 -24.54 1.98 7.17
CA GLN A 335 -23.81 3.21 7.46
C GLN A 335 -22.58 3.36 6.56
N ILE A 336 -21.77 2.31 6.42
CA ILE A 336 -20.60 2.31 5.53
C ILE A 336 -21.03 2.49 4.09
N GLY A 337 -22.05 1.73 3.63
CA GLY A 337 -22.59 1.86 2.28
C GLY A 337 -22.99 3.30 1.95
N SER A 338 -23.75 3.94 2.86
CA SER A 338 -24.18 5.34 2.70
C SER A 338 -23.00 6.33 2.71
N ARG A 339 -22.05 6.18 3.65
CA ARG A 339 -20.87 7.06 3.74
C ARG A 339 -20.01 6.97 2.49
N VAL A 340 -19.78 5.76 1.97
CA VAL A 340 -19.00 5.52 0.75
C VAL A 340 -19.70 6.12 -0.47
N GLN A 341 -21.02 5.93 -0.60
CA GLN A 341 -21.81 6.53 -1.69
C GLN A 341 -21.74 8.05 -1.66
N LEU A 342 -21.96 8.68 -0.50
CA LEU A 342 -21.88 10.13 -0.35
C LEU A 342 -20.48 10.67 -0.64
N ALA A 343 -19.44 9.97 -0.18
CA ALA A 343 -18.06 10.33 -0.46
C ALA A 343 -17.72 10.23 -1.96
N TYR A 344 -18.23 9.20 -2.63
CA TYR A 344 -18.03 8.99 -4.07
C TYR A 344 -18.74 10.08 -4.88
N LEU A 345 -20.00 10.38 -4.56
CA LEU A 345 -20.77 11.44 -5.23
C LEU A 345 -20.10 12.81 -5.05
N ALA A 346 -19.65 13.12 -3.83
CA ALA A 346 -18.91 14.35 -3.56
C ALA A 346 -17.60 14.44 -4.36
N TRP A 347 -16.85 13.34 -4.46
CA TRP A 347 -15.66 13.30 -5.30
C TRP A 347 -15.97 13.45 -6.79
N ASN A 348 -16.98 12.73 -7.31
CA ASN A 348 -17.39 12.84 -8.71
C ASN A 348 -17.79 14.29 -9.06
N TYR A 349 -18.53 14.96 -8.18
CA TYR A 349 -18.84 16.38 -8.32
C TYR A 349 -17.58 17.25 -8.46
N GLN A 350 -16.61 17.09 -7.54
CA GLN A 350 -15.37 17.88 -7.58
C GLN A 350 -14.52 17.57 -8.81
N TYR A 351 -14.47 16.30 -9.22
CA TYR A 351 -13.75 15.87 -10.42
C TYR A 351 -14.32 16.53 -11.68
N ARG A 352 -15.65 16.51 -11.86
CA ARG A 352 -16.33 17.14 -13.01
C ARG A 352 -16.22 18.67 -12.96
N ARG A 353 -16.35 19.28 -11.78
CA ARG A 353 -16.14 20.73 -11.58
C ARG A 353 -14.72 21.15 -11.95
N LEU A 354 -13.71 20.37 -11.58
CA LEU A 354 -12.33 20.61 -11.96
C LEU A 354 -12.12 20.50 -13.48
N ALA A 355 -12.73 19.50 -14.11
CA ALA A 355 -12.66 19.34 -15.57
C ALA A 355 -13.22 20.57 -16.29
N LEU A 356 -14.39 21.07 -15.86
CA LEU A 356 -15.00 22.30 -16.40
C LEU A 356 -14.12 23.54 -16.17
N LEU A 357 -13.54 23.70 -14.98
CA LEU A 357 -12.65 24.83 -14.68
C LEU A 357 -11.35 24.79 -15.49
N ARG A 358 -10.85 23.59 -15.82
CA ARG A 358 -9.69 23.43 -16.71
C ARG A 358 -10.02 23.85 -18.14
N GLU A 359 -11.20 23.50 -18.63
CA GLU A 359 -11.70 23.94 -19.94
C GLU A 359 -11.83 25.47 -20.00
N GLN A 360 -12.46 26.07 -18.98
CA GLN A 360 -12.56 27.54 -18.87
C GLN A 360 -11.19 28.22 -18.79
N LEU A 361 -10.24 27.65 -18.04
CA LEU A 361 -8.88 28.16 -17.94
C LEU A 361 -8.15 28.10 -19.29
N ALA A 362 -8.32 27.02 -20.05
CA ALA A 362 -7.74 26.89 -21.39
C ALA A 362 -8.29 27.96 -22.35
N ALA A 363 -9.61 28.20 -22.33
CA ALA A 363 -10.23 29.27 -23.11
C ALA A 363 -9.72 30.68 -22.70
N GLN A 364 -9.56 30.93 -21.40
CA GLN A 364 -9.00 32.19 -20.89
C GLN A 364 -7.52 32.37 -21.24
N GLN A 365 -6.75 31.28 -21.25
CA GLN A 365 -5.37 31.29 -21.68
C GLN A 365 -5.26 31.62 -23.18
N GLU A 366 -6.12 31.04 -24.02
CA GLU A 366 -6.17 31.37 -25.44
C GLU A 366 -6.54 32.85 -25.66
N LEU A 367 -7.52 33.37 -24.91
CA LEU A 367 -7.90 34.78 -24.95
C LEU A 367 -6.73 35.69 -24.58
N ARG A 368 -6.01 35.36 -23.49
CA ARG A 368 -4.81 36.06 -23.03
C ARG A 368 -3.70 36.06 -24.09
N ASP A 369 -3.45 34.92 -24.73
CA ASP A 369 -2.42 34.82 -25.77
C ASP A 369 -2.77 35.68 -27.00
N LYS A 370 -4.05 35.71 -27.39
CA LYS A 370 -4.54 36.59 -28.47
C LYS A 370 -4.43 38.08 -28.11
N THR A 371 -4.83 38.46 -26.89
CA THR A 371 -4.74 39.86 -26.42
C THR A 371 -3.29 40.30 -26.26
N ASN A 372 -2.37 39.43 -25.83
CA ASN A 372 -0.95 39.77 -25.77
C ASN A 372 -0.38 40.09 -27.16
N ARG A 373 -0.76 39.32 -28.20
CA ARG A 373 -0.35 39.60 -29.59
C ARG A 373 -0.88 40.94 -30.09
N LEU A 374 -2.14 41.24 -29.82
CA LEU A 374 -2.76 42.50 -30.22
C LEU A 374 -2.17 43.70 -29.45
N ARG A 375 -1.81 43.52 -28.17
CA ARG A 375 -1.06 44.51 -27.38
C ARG A 375 0.31 44.79 -27.98
N THR A 376 1.06 43.76 -28.37
CA THR A 376 2.37 43.95 -29.04
C THR A 376 2.24 44.65 -30.39
N ALA A 377 1.08 44.58 -31.04
CA ALA A 377 0.76 45.30 -32.26
C ALA A 377 0.23 46.73 -32.02
N GLY A 378 0.09 47.16 -30.76
CA GLY A 378 -0.41 48.50 -30.39
C GLY A 378 -1.93 48.69 -30.55
N ALA A 379 -2.70 47.61 -30.72
CA ALA A 379 -4.14 47.67 -31.00
C ALA A 379 -5.02 47.65 -29.72
N ILE A 380 -4.43 47.52 -28.53
CA ILE A 380 -5.13 47.33 -27.25
C ILE A 380 -4.46 48.20 -26.19
N ASP A 381 -5.24 48.78 -25.29
CA ASP A 381 -4.74 49.56 -24.16
C ASP A 381 -4.23 48.67 -23.00
N GLN A 382 -3.36 49.23 -22.16
CA GLN A 382 -2.79 48.54 -21.00
C GLN A 382 -3.87 48.15 -19.96
N LEU A 383 -4.97 48.91 -19.87
CA LEU A 383 -6.08 48.61 -18.97
C LEU A 383 -6.83 47.34 -19.37
N GLU A 384 -7.08 47.16 -20.67
CA GLU A 384 -7.75 45.97 -21.21
C GLU A 384 -6.86 44.72 -21.03
N TRP A 385 -5.55 44.87 -21.23
CA TRP A 385 -4.58 43.81 -20.92
C TRP A 385 -4.63 43.40 -19.44
N ASN A 386 -4.58 44.38 -18.53
CA ASN A 386 -4.61 44.11 -17.09
C ASN A 386 -5.92 43.41 -16.66
N LEU A 387 -7.04 43.75 -17.29
CA LEU A 387 -8.32 43.08 -17.04
C LEU A 387 -8.26 41.59 -17.42
N VAL A 388 -7.77 41.26 -18.62
CA VAL A 388 -7.62 39.87 -19.09
C VAL A 388 -6.63 39.11 -18.21
N GLU A 389 -5.49 39.72 -17.88
CA GLU A 389 -4.50 39.11 -16.98
C GLU A 389 -5.11 38.81 -15.61
N SER A 390 -5.86 39.76 -15.04
CA SER A 390 -6.51 39.58 -13.74
C SER A 390 -7.54 38.44 -13.75
N LYS A 391 -8.30 38.30 -14.84
CA LYS A 391 -9.29 37.23 -15.03
C LYS A 391 -8.65 35.87 -15.23
N TRP A 392 -7.57 35.80 -15.98
CA TRP A 392 -6.78 34.58 -16.12
C TRP A 392 -6.18 34.16 -14.78
N LEU A 393 -5.56 35.08 -14.02
CA LEU A 393 -5.03 34.81 -12.68
C LEU A 393 -6.13 34.36 -11.70
N GLU A 394 -7.31 34.99 -11.76
CA GLU A 394 -8.47 34.58 -10.97
C GLU A 394 -8.88 33.13 -11.29
N MET A 395 -9.00 32.80 -12.58
CA MET A 395 -9.36 31.45 -13.03
C MET A 395 -8.29 30.43 -12.64
N GLN A 396 -7.01 30.76 -12.79
CA GLN A 396 -5.90 29.90 -12.40
C GLN A 396 -5.94 29.57 -10.90
N ARG A 397 -6.23 30.57 -10.04
CA ARG A 397 -6.41 30.34 -8.60
C ARG A 397 -7.60 29.42 -8.31
N ARG A 398 -8.75 29.65 -8.97
CA ARG A 398 -9.95 28.79 -8.83
C ARG A 398 -9.67 27.35 -9.23
N THR A 399 -9.00 27.12 -10.36
CA THR A 399 -8.63 25.78 -10.83
C THR A 399 -7.64 25.10 -9.88
N THR A 400 -6.68 25.86 -9.31
CA THR A 400 -5.73 25.33 -8.33
C THR A 400 -6.44 24.94 -7.03
N SER A 401 -7.37 25.75 -6.53
CA SER A 401 -8.21 25.41 -5.36
C SER A 401 -9.04 24.16 -5.61
N ALA A 402 -9.74 24.11 -6.75
CA ALA A 402 -10.56 22.96 -7.14
C ALA A 402 -9.73 21.68 -7.28
N ALA A 403 -8.48 21.77 -7.75
CA ALA A 403 -7.58 20.61 -7.83
C ALA A 403 -7.17 20.10 -6.44
N LEU A 404 -7.03 20.98 -5.45
CA LEU A 404 -6.78 20.57 -4.06
C LEU A 404 -8.04 19.97 -3.42
N GLU A 405 -9.21 20.53 -3.69
CA GLU A 405 -10.51 20.02 -3.22
C GLU A 405 -10.81 18.63 -3.80
N GLU A 406 -10.55 18.40 -5.08
CA GLU A 406 -10.69 17.09 -5.74
C GLU A 406 -9.77 16.05 -5.08
N ARG A 407 -8.48 16.38 -4.90
CA ARG A 407 -7.52 15.50 -4.22
C ARG A 407 -7.93 15.19 -2.78
N ALA A 408 -8.46 16.18 -2.06
CA ALA A 408 -8.98 16.00 -0.70
C ALA A 408 -10.24 15.12 -0.70
N GLY A 409 -11.13 15.30 -1.69
CA GLY A 409 -12.31 14.47 -1.90
C GLY A 409 -11.96 13.01 -2.18
N PHE A 410 -11.03 12.76 -3.10
CA PHE A 410 -10.52 11.42 -3.38
C PHE A 410 -9.84 10.80 -2.16
N SER A 411 -9.05 11.58 -1.43
CA SER A 411 -8.40 11.12 -0.18
C SER A 411 -9.43 10.79 0.92
N ARG A 412 -10.58 11.47 0.95
CA ARG A 412 -11.70 11.12 1.83
C ARG A 412 -12.36 9.82 1.40
N LEU A 413 -12.71 9.68 0.13
CA LEU A 413 -13.26 8.44 -0.43
C LEU A 413 -12.36 7.24 -0.11
N ARG A 414 -11.04 7.38 -0.34
CA ARG A 414 -10.07 6.34 -0.06
C ARG A 414 -10.04 5.92 1.42
N ARG A 415 -10.22 6.87 2.34
CA ARG A 415 -10.28 6.57 3.79
C ARG A 415 -11.57 5.86 4.18
N GLU A 416 -12.71 6.29 3.64
CA GLU A 416 -14.01 5.68 3.94
C GLU A 416 -14.16 4.29 3.32
N ALA A 417 -13.67 4.11 2.09
CA ALA A 417 -13.78 2.86 1.34
C ALA A 417 -12.56 1.91 1.49
N TYR A 418 -11.52 2.31 2.24
CA TYR A 418 -10.27 1.57 2.40
C TYR A 418 -9.63 1.11 1.06
N LEU A 419 -9.74 1.94 0.02
CA LEU A 419 -9.21 1.61 -1.30
C LEU A 419 -7.67 1.56 -1.28
N PRO A 420 -7.04 0.62 -2.02
CA PRO A 420 -5.59 0.58 -2.18
C PRO A 420 -5.07 1.89 -2.82
N ALA A 421 -3.78 2.15 -2.69
CA ALA A 421 -3.15 3.34 -3.27
C ALA A 421 -3.12 3.26 -4.80
N THR A 422 -4.23 3.62 -5.44
CA THR A 422 -4.35 3.76 -6.89
C THR A 422 -4.07 5.20 -7.29
N GLU A 423 -2.93 5.41 -7.96
CA GLU A 423 -2.63 6.68 -8.62
C GLU A 423 -3.39 6.76 -9.96
N GLY A 424 -4.00 7.90 -10.27
CA GLY A 424 -4.69 8.12 -11.56
C GLY A 424 -6.14 7.60 -11.67
N ALA A 425 -6.80 7.30 -10.55
CA ALA A 425 -8.22 6.97 -10.50
C ALA A 425 -9.13 8.10 -11.03
N PHE A 426 -10.18 7.74 -11.78
CA PHE A 426 -11.23 8.68 -12.21
C PHE A 426 -12.62 8.05 -12.09
N PRO A 427 -13.67 8.85 -11.83
CA PRO A 427 -15.05 8.35 -11.76
C PRO A 427 -15.56 8.01 -13.16
N SER A 428 -16.07 6.79 -13.35
CA SER A 428 -16.71 6.39 -14.62
C SER A 428 -18.11 6.99 -14.78
N ASP A 429 -18.78 7.27 -13.66
CA ASP A 429 -20.20 7.56 -13.66
C ASP A 429 -20.51 9.01 -14.00
N SER A 430 -21.66 9.23 -14.64
CA SER A 430 -22.22 10.55 -14.90
C SER A 430 -22.92 11.10 -13.67
N LEU A 431 -22.88 12.43 -13.48
CA LEU A 431 -23.70 13.14 -12.52
C LEU A 431 -25.13 13.26 -13.07
N LEU A 432 -25.85 12.15 -13.17
CA LEU A 432 -27.25 12.18 -13.57
C LEU A 432 -28.10 12.68 -12.38
N PRO A 433 -29.18 13.42 -12.64
CA PRO A 433 -30.17 13.72 -11.60
C PRO A 433 -30.68 12.41 -10.99
N PHE A 434 -30.62 12.34 -9.67
CA PHE A 434 -31.13 11.20 -8.91
C PHE A 434 -32.59 11.49 -8.53
N ASP A 435 -33.51 10.66 -8.99
CA ASP A 435 -34.87 10.69 -8.50
C ASP A 435 -34.88 10.17 -7.06
N LEU A 436 -35.24 11.04 -6.12
CA LEU A 436 -35.41 10.63 -4.72
C LEU A 436 -36.51 9.57 -4.67
N PRO A 437 -36.20 8.31 -4.28
CA PRO A 437 -37.25 7.33 -4.07
C PRO A 437 -38.14 7.85 -2.95
N VAL A 438 -39.43 7.99 -3.22
CA VAL A 438 -40.45 8.29 -2.20
C VAL A 438 -40.55 7.04 -1.33
N GLY A 439 -39.74 6.98 -0.27
CA GLY A 439 -39.65 5.82 0.61
C GLY A 439 -40.81 5.78 1.61
N ASN A 440 -41.40 4.59 1.79
CA ASN A 440 -42.28 4.29 2.92
C ASN A 440 -41.48 4.42 4.23
N VAL A 441 -42.07 5.12 5.22
CA VAL A 441 -41.50 5.36 6.56
C VAL A 441 -41.17 4.06 7.31
N GLU A 442 -41.71 2.93 6.87
CA GLU A 442 -41.38 1.60 7.40
C GLU A 442 -39.87 1.31 7.37
N VAL A 443 -39.08 1.75 6.40
CA VAL A 443 -37.62 1.45 6.40
C VAL A 443 -36.87 2.01 7.63
N ALA A 444 -37.46 2.96 8.38
CA ALA A 444 -36.91 3.49 9.62
C ALA A 444 -36.86 2.47 10.78
N TRP A 445 -37.75 1.45 10.82
CA TRP A 445 -37.75 0.48 11.93
C TRP A 445 -36.51 -0.44 11.93
N GLU A 446 -35.91 -0.68 10.77
CA GLU A 446 -34.68 -1.48 10.65
C GLU A 446 -33.45 -0.81 11.29
N LEU A 447 -33.41 0.54 11.31
CA LEU A 447 -32.33 1.28 11.98
C LEU A 447 -32.46 1.27 13.51
N LEU A 448 -33.68 1.00 14.01
CA LEU A 448 -33.97 0.89 15.45
C LEU A 448 -33.78 -0.54 15.99
N ALA A 449 -33.61 -1.53 15.10
CA ALA A 449 -33.46 -2.94 15.46
C ALA A 449 -32.37 -3.24 16.52
N PRO A 450 -31.15 -2.67 16.48
CA PRO A 450 -30.16 -2.95 17.51
C PRO A 450 -30.59 -2.44 18.90
N PHE A 451 -31.20 -1.26 18.99
CA PHE A 451 -31.70 -0.72 20.26
C PHE A 451 -32.83 -1.56 20.84
N GLN A 452 -33.76 -2.02 20.00
CA GLN A 452 -34.83 -2.92 20.44
C GLN A 452 -34.27 -4.26 20.95
N THR A 453 -33.23 -4.77 20.31
CA THR A 453 -32.61 -6.05 20.70
C THR A 453 -31.72 -5.89 21.94
N GLU A 454 -31.09 -4.73 22.11
CA GLU A 454 -30.35 -4.37 23.33
C GLU A 454 -31.29 -4.32 24.54
N GLN A 455 -32.48 -3.72 24.37
CA GLN A 455 -33.53 -3.74 25.39
C GLN A 455 -33.94 -5.18 25.75
N GLN A 456 -34.20 -6.03 24.74
CA GLN A 456 -34.53 -7.43 24.95
C GLN A 456 -33.41 -8.20 25.67
N LEU A 457 -32.15 -7.91 25.35
CA LEU A 457 -30.98 -8.52 25.99
C LEU A 457 -30.91 -8.15 27.48
N ALA A 458 -31.15 -6.89 27.82
CA ALA A 458 -31.15 -6.42 29.20
C ALA A 458 -32.29 -7.07 30.02
N ILE A 459 -33.49 -7.18 29.44
CA ILE A 459 -34.61 -7.92 30.06
C ILE A 459 -34.23 -9.39 30.27
N ALA A 460 -33.67 -10.04 29.25
CA ALA A 460 -33.25 -11.43 29.34
C ALA A 460 -32.16 -11.67 30.39
N LYS A 461 -31.22 -10.72 30.57
CA LYS A 461 -30.19 -10.73 31.62
C LYS A 461 -30.79 -10.57 33.01
N SER A 462 -31.75 -9.65 33.19
CA SER A 462 -32.47 -9.50 34.46
C SER A 462 -33.18 -10.81 34.86
N ASP A 463 -33.84 -11.46 33.90
CA ASP A 463 -34.52 -12.73 34.14
C ASP A 463 -33.56 -13.90 34.37
N LEU A 464 -32.35 -13.85 33.82
CA LEU A 464 -31.29 -14.83 34.14
C LEU A 464 -30.90 -14.73 35.60
N LEU A 465 -30.60 -13.52 36.09
CA LEU A 465 -30.21 -13.30 37.49
C LEU A 465 -31.30 -13.73 38.47
N LYS A 466 -32.58 -13.48 38.16
CA LYS A 466 -33.71 -14.01 38.96
C LYS A 466 -33.74 -15.54 38.98
N LYS A 467 -33.43 -16.19 37.87
CA LYS A 467 -33.41 -17.65 37.78
C LYS A 467 -32.23 -18.27 38.49
N GLU A 468 -31.08 -17.59 38.55
CA GLU A 468 -29.89 -18.03 39.30
C GLU A 468 -30.12 -18.08 40.82
N LEU A 469 -31.13 -17.38 41.35
CA LEU A 469 -31.54 -17.50 42.77
C LEU A 469 -32.23 -18.83 43.10
N ARG A 470 -32.60 -19.64 42.10
CA ARG A 470 -33.17 -20.97 42.32
C ARG A 470 -32.08 -21.97 42.74
N PRO A 471 -32.43 -23.00 43.53
CA PRO A 471 -31.45 -23.92 44.05
C PRO A 471 -30.78 -24.76 42.95
N GLU A 472 -29.51 -25.09 43.19
CA GLU A 472 -28.70 -25.96 42.34
C GLU A 472 -28.63 -27.36 42.94
N TRP A 473 -28.61 -28.36 42.06
CA TRP A 473 -28.52 -29.75 42.46
C TRP A 473 -27.14 -30.30 42.13
N SER A 474 -26.59 -31.13 43.01
CA SER A 474 -25.42 -31.97 42.74
C SER A 474 -25.71 -33.42 43.13
N VAL A 475 -25.06 -34.34 42.43
CA VAL A 475 -25.08 -35.76 42.76
C VAL A 475 -23.64 -36.21 42.84
N GLY A 476 -23.28 -36.90 43.91
CA GLY A 476 -21.96 -37.42 44.14
C GLY A 476 -21.97 -38.85 44.64
N TYR A 477 -20.83 -39.49 44.50
CA TYR A 477 -20.50 -40.79 45.05
C TYR A 477 -19.20 -40.67 45.81
N PHE A 478 -19.12 -41.28 46.98
CA PHE A 478 -17.89 -41.33 47.73
C PHE A 478 -17.60 -42.74 48.22
N ASN A 479 -16.31 -43.01 48.38
CA ASN A 479 -15.78 -44.26 48.87
C ASN A 479 -14.64 -43.93 49.85
N GLN A 480 -14.74 -44.38 51.08
CA GLN A 480 -13.87 -44.01 52.19
C GLN A 480 -13.45 -45.24 52.99
N SER A 481 -12.18 -45.34 53.33
CA SER A 481 -11.69 -46.31 54.31
C SER A 481 -11.94 -45.74 55.73
N ILE A 482 -12.67 -46.49 56.56
CA ILE A 482 -12.86 -46.16 58.00
C ILE A 482 -11.85 -46.92 58.86
N ARG A 483 -11.47 -48.12 58.40
CA ARG A 483 -10.32 -48.92 58.85
C ARG A 483 -9.66 -49.51 57.59
N PRO A 484 -8.38 -49.90 57.60
CA PRO A 484 -7.69 -50.39 56.39
C PRO A 484 -8.40 -51.55 55.68
N ASP A 485 -9.18 -52.33 56.44
CA ASP A 485 -9.94 -53.51 56.05
C ASP A 485 -11.43 -53.25 55.80
N TYR A 486 -11.94 -52.05 56.09
CA TYR A 486 -13.36 -51.71 55.96
C TYR A 486 -13.60 -50.52 55.03
N LEU A 487 -14.22 -50.84 53.88
CA LEU A 487 -14.60 -49.90 52.85
C LEU A 487 -16.03 -49.40 53.06
N PHE A 488 -16.21 -48.09 53.24
CA PHE A 488 -17.50 -47.44 53.38
C PHE A 488 -17.81 -46.62 52.12
N GLN A 489 -18.92 -46.94 51.45
CA GLN A 489 -19.35 -46.28 50.24
C GLN A 489 -20.73 -45.65 50.42
N GLY A 490 -20.97 -44.52 49.77
CA GLY A 490 -22.23 -43.81 49.86
C GLY A 490 -22.50 -42.90 48.67
N GLY A 491 -23.79 -42.61 48.45
CA GLY A 491 -24.24 -41.58 47.53
C GLY A 491 -24.49 -40.27 48.27
N LEU A 492 -24.21 -39.15 47.62
CA LEU A 492 -24.48 -37.80 48.11
C LEU A 492 -25.42 -37.09 47.12
N ILE A 493 -26.47 -36.48 47.63
CA ILE A 493 -27.32 -35.56 46.86
C ILE A 493 -27.19 -34.20 47.53
N GLY A 494 -26.58 -33.24 46.83
CA GLY A 494 -26.39 -31.88 47.30
C GLY A 494 -27.46 -30.94 46.76
N LEU A 495 -27.94 -30.04 47.63
CA LEU A 495 -28.80 -28.93 47.26
C LEU A 495 -28.12 -27.64 47.73
N SER A 496 -27.73 -26.79 46.80
CA SER A 496 -27.15 -25.48 47.11
C SER A 496 -28.19 -24.38 46.92
N TRP A 497 -28.43 -23.58 47.96
CA TRP A 497 -29.39 -22.46 47.92
C TRP A 497 -28.71 -21.17 48.40
N PRO A 498 -28.73 -20.07 47.63
CA PRO A 498 -28.17 -18.80 48.05
C PRO A 498 -29.07 -18.10 49.11
N ILE A 499 -28.63 -18.10 50.38
CA ILE A 499 -29.38 -17.53 51.51
C ILE A 499 -29.22 -16.00 51.57
N TRP A 500 -28.01 -15.47 51.32
CA TRP A 500 -27.74 -14.03 51.31
C TRP A 500 -27.87 -13.46 49.90
N GLN A 501 -28.98 -12.76 49.63
CA GLN A 501 -29.36 -12.35 48.27
C GLN A 501 -29.17 -10.84 47.99
N LYS A 502 -28.69 -10.06 48.96
CA LYS A 502 -28.61 -8.59 48.85
C LYS A 502 -27.76 -8.13 47.64
N ALA A 503 -26.67 -8.84 47.35
CA ALA A 503 -25.81 -8.53 46.21
C ALA A 503 -26.49 -8.88 44.87
N GLN A 504 -27.15 -10.04 44.80
CA GLN A 504 -27.86 -10.52 43.62
C GLN A 504 -29.08 -9.63 43.32
N GLN A 505 -29.80 -9.16 44.34
CA GLN A 505 -30.89 -8.19 44.18
C GLN A 505 -30.39 -6.86 43.58
N ALA A 506 -29.25 -6.35 44.03
CA ALA A 506 -28.64 -5.16 43.45
C ALA A 506 -28.26 -5.36 41.97
N GLN A 507 -27.78 -6.55 41.59
CA GLN A 507 -27.50 -6.89 40.18
C GLN A 507 -28.77 -7.00 39.34
N ILE A 508 -29.87 -7.55 39.88
CA ILE A 508 -31.16 -7.64 39.18
C ILE A 508 -31.71 -6.24 38.89
N GLU A 509 -31.68 -5.34 39.88
CA GLU A 509 -32.13 -3.96 39.70
C GLU A 509 -31.23 -3.19 38.73
N ARG A 510 -29.91 -3.41 38.79
CA ARG A 510 -29.00 -2.85 37.77
C ARG A 510 -29.36 -3.31 36.36
N ALA A 511 -29.56 -4.62 36.15
CA ALA A 511 -29.94 -5.15 34.84
C ALA A 511 -31.31 -4.63 34.36
N ARG A 512 -32.24 -4.39 35.29
CA ARG A 512 -33.53 -3.75 35.00
C ARG A 512 -33.36 -2.30 34.55
N LEU A 513 -32.50 -1.54 35.23
CA LEU A 513 -32.17 -0.16 34.86
C LEU A 513 -31.45 -0.11 33.51
N GLU A 514 -30.53 -1.03 33.23
CA GLU A 514 -29.88 -1.16 31.91
C GLU A 514 -30.93 -1.36 30.79
N GLY A 515 -32.00 -2.14 31.05
CA GLY A 515 -33.10 -2.30 30.10
C GLY A 515 -33.98 -1.06 29.94
N ALA A 516 -34.12 -0.24 30.97
CA ALA A 516 -34.82 1.04 30.88
C ALA A 516 -33.98 2.12 30.18
N ILE A 517 -32.64 2.04 30.25
CA ILE A 517 -31.72 2.94 29.53
C ILE A 517 -31.72 2.63 28.02
N ALA A 518 -31.89 1.36 27.65
CA ALA A 518 -31.95 0.93 26.25
C ALA A 518 -33.30 1.21 25.57
N GLN A 519 -34.32 1.63 26.33
CA GLN A 519 -35.65 2.00 25.85
C GLN A 519 -35.72 3.49 25.53
#